data_AF-A0A920ASX8-F1
#
_entry.id   AF-A0A920ASX8-F1
#
_cell.length_a   1.000
_cell.length_b   1.000
_cell.length_c   1.000
_cell.angle_alpha   90.00
_cell.angle_beta   90.00
_cell.angle_gamma   90.00
#
_symmetry.space_group_name_H-M   'P 1'
#
loop_
_entity.id
_entity.type
_entity.pdbx_description
1 polymer ?
#
loop_
_entity_poly.entity_id
_entity_poly.type
_entity_poly.pdbx_seq_one_letter_code
_entity_poly.pdbx_strand_id
1 'polypeptide(L)' 'MKTKPNIGIVIPVYNESKTISKIIDDLNKLKYLKDNFENYKILVVNDGSSDNTAEILKILMELRL' A
#
# COMPACT_ATOMS: atom_id res chain seq x y z
N MET A 1 26.14 3.75 15.62
CA MET A 1 24.77 4.16 15.24
C MET A 1 24.00 2.90 14.87
N LYS A 2 22.76 2.71 15.36
CA LYS A 2 21.92 1.59 14.89
C LYS A 2 21.30 1.96 13.55
N THR A 3 21.47 1.11 12.55
CA THR A 3 20.81 1.25 11.25
C THR A 3 19.31 1.00 11.41
N LYS A 4 18.48 1.80 10.73
CA LYS A 4 17.04 1.52 10.68
C LYS A 4 16.80 0.23 9.88
N PRO A 5 15.88 -0.64 10.29
CA PRO A 5 15.54 -1.83 9.52
C PRO A 5 14.75 -1.46 8.24
N ASN A 6 14.60 -2.44 7.34
CA ASN A 6 13.63 -2.37 6.24
C ASN A 6 12.32 -3.06 6.67
N ILE A 7 11.19 -2.66 6.08
CA ILE A 7 9.88 -3.29 6.31
C ILE A 7 9.15 -3.57 5.00
N GLY A 8 8.47 -4.71 4.93
CA GLY A 8 7.50 -5.03 3.89
C GLY A 8 6.09 -5.08 4.50
N ILE A 9 5.14 -4.43 3.84
CA ILE A 9 3.72 -4.40 4.23
C ILE A 9 2.95 -5.14 3.14
N VAL A 10 2.23 -6.20 3.52
CA VAL A 10 1.38 -6.96 2.60
C VAL A 10 -0.07 -6.70 2.95
N ILE A 11 -0.88 -6.32 1.95
CA ILE A 11 -2.29 -5.96 2.12
C ILE A 11 -3.12 -6.85 1.18
N PRO A 12 -3.78 -7.91 1.69
CA PRO A 12 -4.78 -8.61 0.92
C PRO A 12 -6.01 -7.72 0.75
N VAL A 13 -6.60 -7.70 -0.44
CA VAL A 13 -7.80 -6.90 -0.73
C VAL A 13 -8.85 -7.73 -1.46
N TYR A 14 -10.09 -7.60 -1.02
CA TYR A 14 -11.26 -8.19 -1.64
C TYR A 14 -12.43 -7.20 -1.56
N ASN A 15 -12.89 -6.71 -2.71
CA ASN A 15 -13.97 -5.73 -2.83
C ASN A 15 -13.77 -4.42 -2.03
N GLU A 16 -12.56 -3.86 -2.10
CA GLU A 16 -12.13 -2.64 -1.39
C GLU A 16 -12.09 -1.40 -2.31
N SER A 17 -12.88 -1.38 -3.39
CA SER A 17 -12.84 -0.30 -4.40
C SER A 17 -13.11 1.10 -3.82
N LYS A 18 -13.79 1.21 -2.68
CA LYS A 18 -14.15 2.50 -2.05
C LYS A 18 -13.07 3.05 -1.12
N THR A 19 -12.12 2.22 -0.71
CA THR A 19 -11.26 2.45 0.46
C THR A 19 -9.78 2.31 0.12
N ILE A 20 -9.43 1.43 -0.83
CA ILE A 20 -8.03 1.06 -1.09
C ILE A 20 -7.13 2.25 -1.46
N SER A 21 -7.62 3.20 -2.26
CA SER A 21 -6.86 4.40 -2.63
C SER A 21 -6.49 5.24 -1.41
N LYS A 22 -7.43 5.40 -0.46
CA LYS A 22 -7.20 6.16 0.76
C LYS A 22 -6.20 5.43 1.67
N ILE A 23 -6.32 4.11 1.80
CA ILE A 23 -5.43 3.30 2.63
C ILE A 23 -3.97 3.43 2.16
N ILE A 24 -3.73 3.35 0.84
CA ILE A 24 -2.39 3.49 0.27
C ILE A 24 -1.84 4.90 0.50
N ASP A 25 -2.66 5.93 0.27
CA ASP A 25 -2.27 7.33 0.52
C ASP A 25 -1.94 7.59 2.01
N ASP A 26 -2.75 7.08 2.93
CA ASP A 26 -2.54 7.20 4.38
C ASP A 26 -1.25 6.49 4.81
N LEU A 27 -0.96 5.30 4.26
CA LEU A 27 0.29 4.57 4.53
C LEU A 27 1.52 5.34 4.05
N ASN A 28 1.48 5.90 2.84
CA ASN A 28 2.58 6.70 2.28
C ASN A 28 2.82 8.01 3.06
N LYS A 29 1.78 8.56 3.68
CA LYS A 29 1.84 9.74 4.54
C LYS A 29 2.23 9.43 5.98
N LEU A 30 2.23 8.16 6.39
CA LEU A 30 2.48 7.76 7.76
C LEU A 30 3.91 8.10 8.19
N LYS A 31 4.04 9.15 9.03
CA LYS A 31 5.33 9.64 9.54
C LYS A 31 6.13 8.52 10.23
N TYR A 32 5.45 7.61 10.92
CA TYR A 32 6.08 6.48 11.59
C TYR A 32 6.95 5.63 10.65
N LEU A 33 6.51 5.38 9.41
CA LEU A 33 7.29 4.57 8.48
C LEU A 33 8.59 5.27 8.07
N LYS A 34 8.52 6.58 7.81
CA LYS A 34 9.68 7.41 7.44
C LYS A 34 10.67 7.57 8.60
N ASP A 35 10.16 7.69 9.83
CA ASP A 35 10.98 7.92 11.01
C ASP A 35 11.69 6.65 11.49
N ASN A 36 11.12 5.46 11.26
CA ASN A 36 11.61 4.22 11.88
C ASN A 36 12.26 3.23 10.91
N PHE A 37 12.04 3.34 9.60
CA PHE A 37 12.56 2.40 8.61
C PHE A 37 13.43 3.08 7.57
N GLU A 38 14.43 2.36 7.07
CA GLU A 38 15.29 2.85 5.97
C GLU A 38 14.54 2.76 4.64
N ASN A 39 13.90 1.61 4.39
CA ASN A 39 13.02 1.40 3.25
C ASN A 39 11.73 0.72 3.71
N TYR A 40 10.61 1.13 3.12
CA TYR A 40 9.35 0.39 3.21
C TYR A 40 8.83 0.06 1.82
N LYS A 41 8.19 -1.10 1.68
CA LYS A 41 7.52 -1.54 0.45
C LYS A 41 6.12 -2.01 0.78
N ILE A 42 5.16 -1.62 -0.05
CA ILE A 42 3.77 -2.04 0.07
C ILE A 42 3.47 -3.01 -1.09
N LEU A 43 3.02 -4.21 -0.76
CA LEU A 43 2.55 -5.21 -1.70
C LEU A 43 1.05 -5.41 -1.50
N VAL A 44 0.26 -5.01 -2.48
CA VAL A 44 -1.19 -5.20 -2.46
C VAL A 44 -1.53 -6.45 -3.26
N VAL A 45 -2.29 -7.36 -2.66
CA VAL A 45 -2.67 -8.65 -3.27
C VAL A 45 -4.18 -8.69 -3.44
N ASN A 46 -4.65 -8.62 -4.68
CA ASN A 46 -6.08 -8.77 -4.98
C ASN A 46 -6.48 -10.25 -4.90
N ASP A 47 -7.35 -10.60 -3.95
CA ASP A 47 -7.81 -11.96 -3.69
C ASP A 47 -9.10 -12.28 -4.47
N GLY A 48 -9.10 -11.99 -5.78
CA GLY A 48 -10.23 -12.31 -6.65
C GLY A 48 -11.45 -11.39 -6.48
N SER A 49 -11.25 -10.10 -6.23
CA SER A 49 -12.34 -9.11 -6.16
C SER A 49 -13.25 -9.16 -7.39
N SER A 50 -14.56 -9.00 -7.16
CA SER A 50 -15.60 -8.96 -8.21
C SER A 50 -16.13 -7.55 -8.48
N ASP A 51 -15.65 -6.55 -7.74
CA ASP A 51 -15.94 -5.13 -7.97
C ASP A 51 -14.77 -4.43 -8.69
N ASN A 52 -14.81 -3.09 -8.74
CA ASN A 52 -13.81 -2.28 -9.44
C ASN A 52 -12.44 -2.18 -8.71
N THR A 53 -12.15 -3.03 -7.73
CA THR A 53 -10.89 -2.99 -6.97
C THR A 53 -9.68 -3.17 -7.89
N ALA A 54 -9.76 -4.12 -8.83
CA ALA A 54 -8.64 -4.43 -9.74
C ALA A 54 -8.26 -3.24 -10.63
N GLU A 55 -9.26 -2.55 -11.19
CA GLU A 55 -9.08 -1.37 -12.02
C GLU A 55 -8.45 -0.23 -11.23
N ILE A 56 -8.90 -0.01 -10.00
CA ILE A 56 -8.35 1.03 -9.13
C ILE A 56 -6.89 0.72 -8.79
N LEU A 57 -6.55 -0.52 -8.42
CA LEU A 57 -5.16 -0.92 -8.16
C LEU A 57 -4.26 -0.68 -9.37
N LYS A 58 -4.75 -0.95 -10.59
CA LYS A 58 -4.01 -0.69 -11.82
C LYS A 58 -3.70 0.80 -11.99
N ILE A 59 -4.70 1.67 -11.77
CA ILE A 59 -4.53 3.13 -11.84
C ILE A 59 -3.51 3.60 -10.80
N LEU A 60 -3.60 3.13 -9.55
CA LEU A 60 -2.68 3.51 -8.48
C LEU A 60 -1.23 3.11 -8.80
N MET A 61 -1.03 1.94 -9.42
CA MET A 61 0.29 1.47 -9.85
C MET A 61 0.87 2.33 -10.99
N GLU A 62 0.05 2.78 -11.94
CA GLU A 62 0.47 3.67 -13.03
C GLU A 62 0.84 5.07 -12.52
N LEU A 63 0.09 5.58 -11.53
CA LEU A 63 0.38 6.86 -10.87
C LEU A 63 1.63 6.80 -9.98
N ARG A 64 2.18 5.60 -9.72
CA ARG A 64 3.26 5.35 -8.75
C ARG A 64 2.99 6.03 -7.39
N LEU A 65 1.73 5.96 -6.94
CA LEU A 65 1.39 6.33 -5.58
C LEU A 65 2.04 5.35 -4.60
#